data_AF-A0A921ZQB9-F1
#
_entry.id   AF-A0A921ZQB9-F1
#
_cell.length_a   1.000
_cell.length_b   1.000
_cell.length_c   1.000
_cell.angle_alpha   90.00
_cell.angle_beta   90.00
_cell.angle_gamma   90.00
#
_symmetry.space_group_name_H-M   'P 1'
#
loop_
_entity.id
_entity.type
_entity.pdbx_description
1 polymer ?
#
loop_
_entity_poly.entity_id
_entity_poly.type
_entity_poly.pdbx_seq_one_letter_code
_entity_poly.pdbx_strand_id
1 'polypeptide(L)'
;MDLGPDEMETKFLCLGCVGTGRMYNVRQYNLLEPYLLLTGLKLSEDVQTKYFCQFCSTLLKKYIVFRERCLRSFEYLTSITKDK
;
A
#
# COMPACT_ATOMS: atom_id res chain seq x y z
N MET A 1 14.69 30.26 0.11
CA MET A 1 13.24 30.05 0.21
C MET A 1 13.02 29.34 1.53
N ASP A 2 12.75 30.12 2.57
CA ASP A 2 12.48 29.60 3.91
C ASP A 2 11.05 29.06 3.93
N LEU A 3 10.92 27.74 4.08
CA LEU A 3 9.64 27.06 4.19
C LEU A 3 9.12 27.24 5.62
N GLY A 4 7.87 27.67 5.76
CA GLY A 4 7.24 27.96 7.04
C GLY A 4 7.06 26.72 7.93
N PRO A 5 6.92 26.90 9.25
CA PRO A 5 6.86 25.80 10.23
C PRO A 5 5.69 24.82 10.02
N ASP A 6 4.64 25.23 9.30
CA ASP A 6 3.43 24.43 9.04
C ASP A 6 3.61 23.36 7.95
N GLU A 7 4.57 23.54 7.02
CA GLU A 7 4.80 22.59 5.92
C GLU A 7 5.68 21.39 6.30
N MET A 8 6.31 21.45 7.48
CA MET A 8 7.19 20.39 7.96
C MET A 8 6.43 19.24 8.64
N GLU A 9 5.26 19.51 9.22
CA GLU A 9 4.47 18.51 9.97
C GLU A 9 3.66 17.56 9.08
N THR A 10 3.23 17.99 7.90
CA THR A 10 2.44 17.14 6.98
C THR A 10 3.26 16.04 6.30
N LYS A 11 4.60 16.12 6.36
CA LYS A 11 5.53 15.18 5.68
C LYS A 11 5.62 13.79 6.31
N PHE A 12 4.97 13.54 7.44
CA PHE A 12 5.06 12.26 8.15
C PHE A 12 3.70 11.70 8.58
N LEU A 13 2.68 11.84 7.73
CA LEU A 13 1.38 11.21 7.94
C LEU A 13 1.28 9.88 7.20
N CYS A 14 0.65 8.90 7.84
CA CYS A 14 0.36 7.62 7.22
C CYS A 14 -0.66 7.79 6.08
N LEU A 15 -0.33 7.31 4.88
CA LEU A 15 -1.21 7.35 3.72
C LEU A 15 -2.54 6.60 3.93
N GLY A 16 -2.57 5.60 4.82
CA GLY A 16 -3.75 4.78 5.06
C GLY A 16 -4.68 5.29 6.15
N CYS A 17 -4.17 6.01 7.15
CA CYS A 17 -4.98 6.41 8.32
C CYS A 17 -4.71 7.83 8.82
N VAL A 18 -3.82 8.59 8.17
CA VAL A 18 -3.41 9.95 8.55
C VAL A 18 -2.76 10.01 9.96
N GLY A 19 -2.49 8.86 10.59
CA GLY A 19 -1.81 8.79 11.88
C GLY A 19 -0.30 8.98 11.78
N THR A 20 0.34 9.19 12.92
CA THR A 20 1.79 9.35 13.08
C THR A 20 2.43 8.10 13.73
N GLY A 21 3.76 8.07 13.86
CA GLY A 21 4.50 6.98 14.52
C GLY A 21 5.67 6.42 13.70
N ARG A 22 5.98 5.13 13.87
CA ARG A 22 7.01 4.47 13.04
C ARG A 22 6.54 4.37 11.60
N MET A 23 7.21 5.10 10.72
CA MET A 23 6.87 5.24 9.31
C MET A 23 7.75 4.38 8.41
N TYR A 24 7.11 3.85 7.36
CA TYR A 24 7.71 2.98 6.35
C TYR A 24 7.47 3.61 4.98
N ASN A 25 8.55 3.97 4.29
CA ASN A 25 8.45 4.56 2.96
C ASN A 25 7.78 3.59 1.97
N VAL A 26 6.83 4.09 1.17
CA VAL A 26 6.04 3.22 0.29
C VAL A 26 6.86 2.58 -0.83
N ARG A 27 7.93 3.24 -1.31
CA ARG A 27 8.81 2.70 -2.36
C ARG A 27 9.80 1.69 -1.78
N GLN A 28 10.49 2.05 -0.71
CA GLN A 28 11.50 1.17 -0.08
C GLN A 28 10.92 -0.18 0.34
N TYR A 29 9.66 -0.21 0.79
CA TYR A 29 9.00 -1.42 1.27
C TYR A 29 8.01 -2.03 0.26
N ASN A 30 8.01 -1.59 -1.00
CA ASN A 30 7.12 -2.07 -2.06
C ASN A 30 5.63 -2.06 -1.67
N LEU A 31 5.18 -1.00 -1.00
CA LEU A 31 3.82 -0.86 -0.48
C LEU A 31 2.89 -0.08 -1.42
N LEU A 32 3.44 0.67 -2.39
CA LEU A 32 2.64 1.52 -3.27
C LEU A 32 1.68 0.69 -4.13
N GLU A 33 2.20 -0.20 -4.96
CA GLU A 33 1.38 -0.97 -5.91
C GLU A 33 0.27 -1.77 -5.20
N PRO A 34 0.56 -2.52 -4.11
CA PRO A 34 -0.49 -3.17 -3.32
C PRO A 34 -1.58 -2.23 -2.82
N TYR A 35 -1.21 -1.02 -2.40
CA TYR A 35 -2.16 -0.02 -1.93
C TYR A 35 -3.05 0.49 -3.06
N LEU A 36 -2.48 0.78 -4.23
CA LEU A 36 -3.24 1.19 -5.42
C LEU A 36 -4.18 0.08 -5.87
N LEU A 37 -3.74 -1.18 -5.86
CA LEU A 37 -4.57 -2.35 -6.17
C LEU A 37 -5.72 -2.54 -5.17
N LEU A 38 -5.47 -2.32 -3.88
CA LEU A 38 -6.51 -2.44 -2.84
C LEU A 38 -7.56 -1.34 -2.94
N THR A 39 -7.13 -0.10 -3.19
CA THR A 39 -8.00 1.09 -3.10
C THR A 39 -8.58 1.53 -4.43
N GLY A 40 -8.01 1.09 -5.55
CA GLY A 40 -8.37 1.56 -6.89
C GLY A 40 -7.96 3.02 -7.17
N LEU A 41 -7.24 3.66 -6.24
CA LEU A 41 -6.83 5.05 -6.38
C LEU A 41 -5.73 5.21 -7.43
N LYS A 42 -5.69 6.39 -8.04
CA LYS A 42 -4.55 6.85 -8.85
C LYS A 42 -3.86 7.96 -8.08
N LEU A 43 -2.60 7.74 -7.71
CA LEU A 43 -1.81 8.77 -7.02
C LEU A 43 -0.97 9.53 -8.05
N SER A 44 -0.86 10.85 -7.87
CA SER A 44 0.11 11.68 -8.59
C SER A 44 1.55 11.29 -8.24
N GLU A 45 2.49 11.66 -9.12
CA GLU A 45 3.88 11.17 -9.15
C GLU A 45 4.73 11.46 -7.89
N ASP A 46 4.26 12.30 -6.97
CA ASP A 46 4.96 12.58 -5.70
C ASP A 46 4.79 11.45 -4.67
N VAL A 47 5.16 10.25 -5.08
CA VAL A 47 5.07 9.03 -4.28
C VAL A 47 6.26 8.90 -3.32
N GLN A 48 7.36 9.61 -3.59
CA GLN A 48 8.60 9.49 -2.82
C GLN A 48 8.45 9.95 -1.37
N THR A 49 7.50 10.84 -1.11
CA THR A 49 7.21 11.42 0.20
C THR A 49 6.11 10.67 0.97
N LYS A 50 5.59 9.55 0.45
CA LYS A 50 4.49 8.81 1.07
C LYS A 50 4.99 7.70 2.00
N TYR A 51 4.30 7.56 3.14
CA TYR A 51 4.65 6.60 4.18
C TYR A 51 3.42 5.85 4.68
N PHE A 52 3.61 4.64 5.19
CA PHE A 52 2.64 3.95 6.04
C PHE A 52 3.17 3.82 7.46
N CYS A 53 2.29 3.95 8.45
CA CYS A 53 2.62 3.53 9.80
C CYS A 53 2.78 1.99 9.87
N GLN A 54 3.41 1.49 10.94
CA GLN A 54 3.62 0.06 11.16
C GLN A 54 2.34 -0.77 11.05
N PHE A 55 1.23 -0.26 11.56
CA PHE A 55 -0.05 -0.97 11.55
C PHE A 55 -0.61 -1.11 10.13
N CYS A 56 -0.74 0.00 9.40
CA CYS A 56 -1.23 0.00 8.02
C CYS A 56 -0.32 -0.80 7.09
N SER A 57 1.00 -0.73 7.24
CA SER A 57 1.92 -1.53 6.42
C SER A 57 1.78 -3.02 6.70
N THR A 58 1.55 -3.42 7.96
CA THR A 58 1.29 -4.81 8.34
C THR A 58 -0.02 -5.33 7.74
N LEU A 59 -1.09 -4.54 7.83
CA LEU A 59 -2.39 -4.92 7.25
C LEU A 59 -2.30 -5.05 5.73
N LEU A 60 -1.63 -4.11 5.06
CA LEU A 60 -1.46 -4.16 3.61
C LEU A 60 -0.67 -5.40 3.19
N LYS A 61 0.39 -5.76 3.92
CA LYS A 61 1.13 -7.02 3.67
C LYS A 61 0.27 -8.25 3.83
N LYS A 62 -0.60 -8.30 4.85
CA LYS A 62 -1.56 -9.41 5.03
C LYS A 62 -2.54 -9.49 3.87
N TYR A 63 -3.03 -8.35 3.37
CA TYR A 63 -3.87 -8.32 2.17
C TYR A 63 -3.14 -8.87 0.93
N ILE A 64 -1.88 -8.52 0.69
CA ILE A 64 -1.10 -9.04 -0.45
C ILE A 64 -1.07 -10.57 -0.42
N VAL A 65 -0.67 -11.15 0.71
CA VAL A 65 -0.58 -12.61 0.87
C VAL A 65 -1.95 -13.26 0.67
N PHE A 66 -3.02 -12.65 1.19
CA PHE A 66 -4.37 -13.15 1.00
C PHE A 66 -4.79 -13.12 -0.47
N ARG A 67 -4.57 -12.00 -1.18
CA ARG A 67 -4.87 -11.85 -2.60
C ARG A 67 -4.15 -12.89 -3.45
N GLU A 68 -2.86 -13.11 -3.23
CA GLU A 68 -2.07 -14.12 -3.95
C GLU A 68 -2.60 -15.55 -3.72
N ARG A 69 -3.11 -15.84 -2.52
CA ARG A 69 -3.76 -17.13 -2.24
C ARG A 69 -5.05 -17.27 -3.05
N CYS A 70 -5.90 -16.25 -3.06
CA CYS A 70 -7.14 -16.25 -3.85
C CYS A 70 -6.87 -16.43 -5.35
N LEU A 71 -5.88 -15.73 -5.91
CA LEU A 71 -5.52 -15.84 -7.33
C LEU A 71 -5.06 -17.26 -7.69
N ARG A 72 -4.14 -17.85 -6.90
CA ARG A 72 -3.71 -19.24 -7.11
C ARG A 72 -4.85 -20.24 -7.00
N SER A 73 -5.74 -20.06 -6.01
CA SER A 73 -6.93 -20.90 -5.89
C SER A 73 -7.86 -20.76 -7.09
N PHE A 74 -8.04 -19.54 -7.61
CA PHE A 74 -8.86 -19.29 -8.79
C PHE A 74 -8.26 -19.90 -10.07
N GLU A 75 -6.95 -19.76 -10.28
CA GLU A 75 -6.23 -20.39 -11.39
C GLU A 75 -6.40 -21.91 -11.35
N TYR A 76 -6.23 -22.51 -10.17
CA TYR A 76 -6.44 -23.94 -9.97
C TYR A 76 -7.88 -24.35 -10.31
N LEU A 77 -8.88 -23.66 -9.75
CA LEU A 77 -10.30 -23.93 -10.03
C LEU A 77 -10.64 -23.76 -11.52
N THR A 78 -9.99 -22.83 -12.20
CA THR A 78 -10.19 -22.60 -13.64
C THR A 78 -9.54 -23.69 -14.49
N SER A 79 -8.40 -24.23 -14.06
CA SER A 79 -7.73 -25.34 -14.78
C SER A 79 -8.59 -26.60 -14.78
N ILE A 80 -9.17 -26.97 -13.63
CA ILE A 80 -9.98 -28.20 -13.49
C ILE A 80 -11.37 -28.10 -14.14
N THR A 81 -11.87 -26.89 -14.38
CA THR A 81 -13.18 -26.67 -15.00
C THR A 81 -13.12 -26.59 -16.52
N LYS A 82 -11.95 -26.31 -17.10
CA LYS A 82 -11.72 -26.31 -18.56
C LYS A 82 -11.53 -27.71 -19.15
N ASP A 83 -11.26 -28.71 -18.30
CA ASP A 83 -11.09 -30.11 -18.71
C ASP A 83 -12.43 -30.91 -18.71
N LYS A 84 -13.58 -30.21 -18.68
CA LYS A 84 -14.93 -30.78 -18.82
C LYS A 84 -15.65 -30.17 -20.03
#